data_AF-A0A847LVV7-F1
#
_entry.id   AF-A0A847LVV7-F1
#
_cell.length_a   1.000
_cell.length_b   1.000
_cell.length_c   1.000
_cell.angle_alpha   90.00
_cell.angle_beta   90.00
_cell.angle_gamma   90.00
#
_symmetry.space_group_name_H-M   'P 1'
#
loop_
_entity.id
_entity.type
_entity.pdbx_description
1 polymer ?
#
loop_
_entity_poly.entity_id
_entity_poly.type
_entity_poly.pdbx_seq_one_letter_code
_entity_poly.pdbx_strand_id
1 'polypeptide(L)'
;MLQSKVQGKKEQLQKVYVNQEQFFIEENKKKGKIVALFSGLGFDSHRIIDNCKIYTENMNIPDSIDMISGLMIGGICVDKDKRFMANSDGDILIHSIIDSLAPTILKKDIGELFPDSTNMYKNYPSEKLLKHMIEKIEGENVKYRIHSLDCVIVIDSVKITNFKDQIIQNLQRFFPQTSIVLKGKRTEGSLSSDSGYCWVVSLIEYFK
;
A
#
# COMPACT_ATOMS: atom_id res chain seq x y z
N MET A 1 22.39 -19.20 -26.21
CA MET A 1 21.50 -18.68 -27.28
C MET A 1 20.08 -18.34 -26.81
N LEU A 2 19.45 -19.09 -25.90
CA LEU A 2 18.12 -18.73 -25.37
C LEU A 2 18.15 -17.53 -24.40
N GLN A 3 19.17 -17.44 -23.53
CA GLN A 3 19.29 -16.33 -22.57
C GLN A 3 19.45 -14.95 -23.23
N SER A 4 20.17 -14.85 -24.36
CA SER A 4 20.33 -13.61 -25.11
C SER A 4 19.05 -13.15 -25.84
N LYS A 5 18.20 -14.09 -26.28
CA LYS A 5 16.89 -13.78 -26.88
C LYS A 5 15.87 -13.31 -25.84
N VAL A 6 15.94 -13.82 -24.62
CA VAL A 6 15.09 -13.39 -23.49
C VAL A 6 15.50 -12.00 -23.00
N GLN A 7 16.81 -11.72 -22.89
CA GLN A 7 17.34 -10.41 -22.54
C GLN A 7 16.90 -9.33 -23.55
N GLY A 8 17.03 -9.61 -24.85
CA GLY A 8 16.63 -8.67 -25.91
C GLY A 8 15.12 -8.37 -25.94
N LYS A 9 14.26 -9.35 -25.61
CA LYS A 9 12.81 -9.12 -25.46
C LYS A 9 12.49 -8.31 -24.20
N LYS A 10 13.22 -8.51 -23.10
CA LYS A 10 13.04 -7.77 -21.84
C LYS A 10 13.46 -6.30 -22.00
N GLU A 11 14.57 -6.04 -22.70
CA GLU A 11 15.01 -4.68 -23.06
C GLU A 11 14.08 -3.99 -24.07
N GLN A 12 13.53 -4.73 -25.04
CA GLN A 12 12.49 -4.19 -25.94
C GLN A 12 11.21 -3.86 -25.19
N LEU A 13 10.75 -4.73 -24.28
CA LEU A 13 9.56 -4.46 -23.46
C LEU A 13 9.79 -3.26 -22.54
N GLN A 14 10.94 -3.16 -21.86
CA GLN A 14 11.29 -1.97 -21.08
C GLN A 14 11.32 -0.69 -21.93
N LYS A 15 11.87 -0.74 -23.15
CA LYS A 15 11.84 0.40 -24.07
C LYS A 15 10.42 0.78 -24.53
N VAL A 16 9.52 -0.18 -24.68
CA VAL A 16 8.12 0.08 -25.06
C VAL A 16 7.35 0.75 -23.91
N TYR A 17 7.55 0.32 -22.66
CA TYR A 17 6.92 0.96 -21.50
C TYR A 17 7.47 2.37 -21.22
N VAL A 18 8.79 2.56 -21.32
CA VAL A 18 9.43 3.88 -21.11
C VAL A 18 9.05 4.89 -22.21
N ASN A 19 8.87 4.44 -23.44
CA ASN A 19 8.52 5.33 -24.56
C ASN A 19 7.07 5.82 -24.52
N GLN A 20 6.11 5.05 -24.00
CA GLN A 20 4.71 5.52 -23.95
C GLN A 20 4.54 6.65 -22.93
N GLU A 21 5.17 6.54 -21.76
CA GLU A 21 5.15 7.62 -20.76
C GLU A 21 5.84 8.88 -21.29
N GLN A 22 7.04 8.76 -21.86
CA GLN A 22 7.75 9.92 -22.41
C GLN A 22 7.03 10.57 -23.61
N PHE A 23 6.50 9.76 -24.54
CA PHE A 23 5.73 10.27 -25.68
C PHE A 23 4.44 10.96 -25.23
N PHE A 24 3.73 10.39 -24.26
CA PHE A 24 2.52 10.99 -23.69
C PHE A 24 2.84 12.31 -22.96
N ILE A 25 3.94 12.36 -22.20
CA ILE A 25 4.43 13.58 -21.55
C ILE A 25 4.78 14.66 -22.59
N GLU A 26 5.46 14.31 -23.69
CA GLU A 26 5.84 15.25 -24.76
C GLU A 26 4.66 15.78 -25.58
N GLU A 27 3.70 14.92 -25.92
CA GLU A 27 2.44 15.31 -26.59
C GLU A 27 1.60 16.26 -25.74
N ASN A 28 1.51 16.00 -24.43
CA ASN A 28 0.66 16.79 -23.54
C ASN A 28 1.33 18.05 -22.99
N LYS A 29 2.67 18.08 -22.91
CA LYS A 29 3.44 19.34 -22.74
C LYS A 29 3.06 20.39 -23.78
N LYS A 30 2.68 19.98 -25.01
CA LYS A 30 2.25 20.88 -26.09
C LYS A 30 0.81 21.40 -25.93
N LYS A 31 -0.05 20.73 -25.14
CA LYS A 31 -1.51 20.98 -25.07
C LYS A 31 -1.99 21.65 -23.77
N GLY A 32 -1.14 21.72 -22.75
CA GLY A 32 -1.28 22.67 -21.63
C GLY A 32 -2.45 22.48 -20.66
N LYS A 33 -3.16 21.33 -20.65
CA LYS A 33 -4.35 21.16 -19.78
C LYS A 33 -4.51 19.86 -19.00
N ILE A 34 -3.77 18.79 -19.27
CA ILE A 34 -3.57 17.59 -18.41
C ILE A 34 -2.35 16.91 -19.01
N VAL A 35 -1.40 16.49 -18.18
CA VAL A 35 -0.14 15.88 -18.66
C VAL A 35 -0.29 14.37 -18.78
N ALA A 36 -1.05 13.71 -17.89
CA ALA A 36 -1.36 12.27 -17.94
C ALA A 36 -2.40 11.83 -16.91
N LEU A 37 -3.01 10.67 -17.18
CA LEU A 37 -3.83 9.92 -16.22
C LEU A 37 -3.24 8.52 -16.13
N PHE A 38 -2.93 8.08 -14.92
CA PHE A 38 -2.39 6.76 -14.63
C PHE A 38 -3.25 6.04 -13.62
N SER A 39 -3.34 4.72 -13.78
CA SER A 39 -3.85 3.84 -12.75
C SER A 39 -2.68 3.14 -12.05
N GLY A 40 -2.66 3.16 -10.73
CA GLY A 40 -1.76 2.33 -9.95
C GLY A 40 -2.49 1.13 -9.36
N LEU A 41 -1.78 0.02 -9.17
CA LEU A 41 -2.27 -1.18 -8.53
C LEU A 41 -1.35 -1.51 -7.38
N GLY A 42 -1.91 -1.67 -6.19
CA GLY A 42 -1.20 -2.16 -5.02
C GLY A 42 -1.85 -3.40 -4.47
N PHE A 43 -1.03 -4.26 -3.87
CA PHE A 43 -1.47 -5.48 -3.22
C PHE A 43 -0.63 -5.75 -1.97
N ASP A 44 -1.27 -6.22 -0.92
CA ASP A 44 -0.58 -6.74 0.25
C ASP A 44 -1.36 -7.88 0.92
N SER A 45 -0.64 -8.75 1.61
CA SER A 45 -1.22 -9.84 2.37
C SER A 45 -0.41 -10.19 3.60
N HIS A 46 -1.11 -10.46 4.70
CA HIS A 46 -0.48 -10.89 5.95
C HIS A 46 -1.30 -12.01 6.59
N ARG A 47 -0.57 -12.94 7.23
CA ARG A 47 -1.18 -13.92 8.13
C ARG A 47 -1.65 -13.21 9.40
N ILE A 48 -2.79 -13.64 9.91
CA ILE A 48 -3.41 -13.18 11.14
C ILE A 48 -3.12 -14.22 12.23
N ILE A 49 -2.69 -13.74 13.39
CA ILE A 49 -2.38 -14.57 14.55
C ILE A 49 -3.13 -14.05 15.78
N ASP A 50 -3.45 -14.95 16.71
CA ASP A 50 -4.02 -14.56 18.00
C ASP A 50 -2.98 -13.75 18.79
N ASN A 51 -3.39 -12.59 19.28
CA ASN A 51 -2.56 -11.69 20.08
C ASN A 51 -2.15 -12.36 21.41
N CYS A 52 -2.94 -13.31 21.91
CA CYS A 52 -2.68 -14.03 23.16
C CYS A 52 -1.69 -15.22 23.05
N LYS A 53 -1.26 -15.64 21.86
CA LYS A 53 -0.54 -16.93 21.71
C LYS A 53 0.97 -16.88 21.56
N ILE A 54 1.59 -15.71 21.50
CA ILE A 54 3.05 -15.67 21.35
C ILE A 54 3.68 -14.57 22.22
N TYR A 55 4.66 -15.00 23.03
CA TYR A 55 5.82 -14.23 23.51
C TYR A 55 5.93 -13.83 25.00
N THR A 56 5.50 -14.65 25.96
CA THR A 56 5.93 -14.48 27.36
C THR A 56 6.80 -15.60 27.93
N GLU A 57 6.82 -16.81 27.34
CA GLU A 57 7.44 -17.94 28.05
C GLU A 57 8.88 -18.29 27.66
N ASN A 58 9.43 -17.85 26.51
CA ASN A 58 10.76 -18.35 26.06
C ASN A 58 11.67 -17.37 25.30
N MET A 59 11.45 -16.06 25.36
CA MET A 59 12.44 -15.09 24.85
C MET A 59 12.53 -13.89 25.78
N ASN A 60 13.75 -13.56 26.23
CA ASN A 60 14.09 -12.31 26.92
C ASN A 60 13.81 -11.14 25.97
N ILE A 61 12.56 -10.71 25.93
CA ILE A 61 12.10 -9.57 25.17
C ILE A 61 12.06 -8.39 26.15
N PRO A 62 12.79 -7.28 25.88
CA PRO A 62 12.76 -6.12 26.75
C PRO A 62 11.34 -5.59 26.92
N ASP A 63 11.03 -5.04 28.10
CA ASP A 63 9.74 -4.41 28.50
C ASP A 63 9.26 -3.26 27.59
N SER A 64 9.95 -3.01 26.46
CA SER A 64 9.64 -2.00 25.44
C SER A 64 8.85 -2.52 24.23
N ILE A 65 8.47 -3.81 24.17
CA ILE A 65 7.56 -4.32 23.12
C ILE A 65 6.11 -4.11 23.57
N ASP A 66 5.65 -2.86 23.47
CA ASP A 66 4.31 -2.46 23.91
C ASP A 66 3.49 -1.75 22.82
N MET A 67 3.92 -1.70 21.54
CA MET A 67 3.44 -0.61 20.66
C MET A 67 2.50 -0.95 19.50
N ILE A 68 2.10 -2.19 19.24
CA ILE A 68 1.00 -2.46 18.29
C ILE A 68 0.17 -3.65 18.79
N SER A 69 -0.74 -3.37 19.71
CA SER A 69 -1.73 -4.34 20.18
C SER A 69 -2.98 -4.27 19.30
N GLY A 70 -3.08 -5.22 18.37
CA GLY A 70 -4.31 -5.44 17.61
C GLY A 70 -4.11 -5.57 16.10
N LEU A 71 -5.22 -5.89 15.45
CA LEU A 71 -5.34 -6.02 14.01
C LEU A 71 -5.60 -4.63 13.45
N MET A 72 -4.56 -4.05 12.86
CA MET A 72 -4.61 -2.69 12.31
C MET A 72 -5.05 -2.72 10.85
N ILE A 73 -6.07 -1.94 10.50
CA ILE A 73 -6.52 -1.78 9.11
C ILE A 73 -6.85 -0.30 8.88
N GLY A 74 -6.21 0.32 7.89
CA GLY A 74 -6.39 1.73 7.58
C GLY A 74 -6.00 2.69 8.71
N GLY A 75 -5.06 2.30 9.56
CA GLY A 75 -4.56 3.06 10.71
C GLY A 75 -5.43 2.98 11.96
N ILE A 76 -6.45 2.11 11.98
CA ILE A 76 -7.28 1.87 13.16
C ILE A 76 -7.20 0.42 13.62
N CYS A 77 -7.35 0.18 14.92
CA CYS A 77 -7.44 -1.16 15.50
C CYS A 77 -8.87 -1.69 15.34
N VAL A 78 -9.04 -2.79 14.59
CA VAL A 78 -10.35 -3.41 14.32
C VAL A 78 -10.63 -4.68 15.14
N ASP A 79 -9.59 -5.25 15.76
CA ASP A 79 -9.68 -6.39 16.68
C ASP A 79 -8.48 -6.33 17.64
N LYS A 80 -8.71 -6.40 18.95
CA LYS A 80 -7.63 -6.33 19.97
C LYS A 80 -6.99 -7.68 20.26
N ASP A 81 -7.69 -8.76 19.95
CA ASP A 81 -7.29 -10.13 20.29
C ASP A 81 -6.56 -10.82 19.13
N LYS A 82 -6.44 -10.15 17.98
CA LYS A 82 -5.68 -10.61 16.80
C LYS A 82 -4.68 -9.56 16.35
N ARG A 83 -3.70 -9.95 15.55
CA ARG A 83 -2.80 -9.03 14.85
C ARG A 83 -2.27 -9.64 13.55
N PHE A 84 -1.71 -8.81 12.69
CA PHE A 84 -0.95 -9.29 11.54
C PHE A 84 0.45 -9.77 11.97
N MET A 85 0.92 -10.84 11.34
CA MET A 85 2.28 -11.35 11.47
C MET A 85 3.19 -10.57 10.52
N ALA A 86 3.71 -9.44 11.00
CA ALA A 86 4.58 -8.54 10.27
C ALA A 86 5.66 -7.93 11.18
N ASN A 87 6.69 -7.32 10.58
CA ASN A 87 7.69 -6.53 11.29
C ASN A 87 7.18 -5.13 11.67
N SER A 88 6.21 -4.60 10.90
CA SER A 88 5.42 -3.39 11.20
C SER A 88 4.10 -3.77 11.90
N ASP A 89 3.12 -2.85 11.96
CA ASP A 89 1.74 -3.18 12.36
C ASP A 89 0.99 -4.08 11.35
N GLY A 90 1.59 -4.31 10.17
CA GLY A 90 1.07 -5.19 9.13
C GLY A 90 -0.21 -4.68 8.50
N ASP A 91 -0.46 -3.37 8.50
CA ASP A 91 -1.67 -2.79 7.92
C ASP A 91 -1.74 -2.98 6.40
N ILE A 92 -2.36 -4.08 5.99
CA ILE A 92 -2.49 -4.48 4.58
C ILE A 92 -3.16 -3.41 3.72
N LEU A 93 -4.02 -2.56 4.28
CA LEU A 93 -4.70 -1.51 3.51
C LEU A 93 -3.73 -0.36 3.24
N ILE A 94 -3.02 0.11 4.26
CA ILE A 94 -2.05 1.20 4.07
C ILE A 94 -0.91 0.74 3.16
N HIS A 95 -0.37 -0.46 3.36
CA HIS A 95 0.67 -1.01 2.49
C HIS A 95 0.20 -1.08 1.04
N SER A 96 -1.02 -1.60 0.79
CA SER A 96 -1.59 -1.64 -0.57
C SER A 96 -1.81 -0.24 -1.16
N ILE A 97 -2.18 0.75 -0.35
CA ILE A 97 -2.28 2.15 -0.82
C ILE A 97 -0.90 2.67 -1.24
N ILE A 98 0.13 2.46 -0.42
CA ILE A 98 1.51 2.85 -0.76
C ILE A 98 1.94 2.19 -2.06
N ASP A 99 1.70 0.88 -2.19
CA ASP A 99 2.09 0.11 -3.38
C ASP A 99 1.27 0.47 -4.63
N SER A 100 0.09 1.07 -4.46
CA SER A 100 -0.69 1.63 -5.58
C SER A 100 -0.25 3.05 -5.99
N LEU A 101 0.52 3.77 -5.18
CA LEU A 101 0.89 5.17 -5.42
C LEU A 101 2.38 5.33 -5.74
N ALA A 102 3.23 4.71 -4.95
CA ALA A 102 4.68 4.85 -5.03
C ALA A 102 5.26 4.38 -6.37
N PRO A 103 4.87 3.21 -6.93
CA PRO A 103 5.38 2.79 -8.24
C PRO A 103 4.95 3.73 -9.36
N THR A 104 3.74 4.30 -9.27
CA THR A 104 3.23 5.22 -10.29
C THR A 104 3.94 6.57 -10.23
N ILE A 105 4.14 7.12 -9.02
CA ILE A 105 4.63 8.49 -8.85
C ILE A 105 6.12 8.60 -8.58
N LEU A 106 6.66 7.77 -7.69
CA LEU A 106 8.06 7.79 -7.27
C LEU A 106 8.93 6.80 -8.06
N LYS A 107 8.32 5.95 -8.90
CA LYS A 107 8.98 4.86 -9.63
C LYS A 107 9.76 3.93 -8.68
N LYS A 108 9.20 3.69 -7.50
CA LYS A 108 9.74 2.82 -6.45
C LYS A 108 8.64 1.98 -5.84
N ASP A 109 8.95 0.75 -5.49
CA ASP A 109 8.06 -0.08 -4.66
C ASP A 109 8.22 0.21 -3.15
N ILE A 110 7.33 -0.37 -2.33
CA ILE A 110 7.36 -0.18 -0.88
C ILE A 110 8.67 -0.67 -0.23
N GLY A 111 9.28 -1.74 -0.76
CA GLY A 111 10.53 -2.31 -0.23
C GLY A 111 11.75 -1.46 -0.57
N GLU A 112 11.75 -0.80 -1.73
CA GLU A 112 12.75 0.19 -2.11
C GLU A 112 12.63 1.49 -1.31
N LEU A 113 11.40 1.88 -0.95
CA LEU A 113 11.16 3.04 -0.09
C LEU A 113 11.49 2.79 1.37
N PHE A 114 11.18 1.59 1.87
CA PHE A 114 11.29 1.22 3.29
C PHE A 114 11.93 -0.18 3.44
N PRO A 115 13.26 -0.29 3.26
CA PRO A 115 13.94 -1.59 3.27
C PRO A 115 13.92 -2.25 4.66
N ASP A 116 13.53 -3.53 4.69
CA ASP A 116 13.49 -4.37 5.90
C ASP A 116 14.84 -4.48 6.63
N SER A 117 15.96 -4.30 5.91
CA SER A 117 17.32 -4.35 6.47
C SER A 117 17.64 -3.19 7.42
N THR A 118 16.82 -2.14 7.43
CA THR A 118 17.00 -1.00 8.32
C THR A 118 16.21 -1.20 9.61
N ASN A 119 16.92 -1.30 10.74
CA ASN A 119 16.32 -1.49 12.07
C ASN A 119 15.37 -0.34 12.50
N MET A 120 15.30 0.74 11.71
CA MET A 120 14.40 1.88 11.93
C MET A 120 12.91 1.55 11.72
N TYR A 121 12.57 0.54 10.93
CA TYR A 121 11.16 0.22 10.60
C TYR A 121 10.58 -0.95 11.41
N LYS A 122 11.33 -1.49 12.38
CA LYS A 122 10.81 -2.49 13.30
C LYS A 122 9.77 -1.86 14.24
N ASN A 123 8.58 -2.46 14.34
CA ASN A 123 7.43 -1.94 15.09
C ASN A 123 6.96 -0.55 14.62
N TYR A 124 7.15 -0.24 13.34
CA TYR A 124 6.82 1.07 12.81
C TYR A 124 5.35 1.14 12.38
N PRO A 125 4.57 2.15 12.83
CA PRO A 125 3.19 2.33 12.40
C PRO A 125 3.10 2.61 10.89
N SER A 126 2.23 1.90 10.18
CA SER A 126 2.04 2.05 8.73
C SER A 126 1.61 3.46 8.35
N GLU A 127 0.86 4.16 9.21
CA GLU A 127 0.51 5.58 9.00
C GLU A 127 1.73 6.48 8.85
N LYS A 128 2.84 6.17 9.54
CA LYS A 128 4.08 6.93 9.40
C LYS A 128 4.77 6.61 8.07
N LEU A 129 4.71 5.37 7.59
CA LEU A 129 5.19 5.01 6.24
C LEU A 129 4.39 5.76 5.17
N LEU A 130 3.07 5.79 5.32
CA LEU A 130 2.16 6.53 4.45
C LEU A 130 2.50 8.02 4.42
N LYS A 131 2.71 8.62 5.60
CA LYS A 131 3.10 10.03 5.71
C LYS A 131 4.43 10.30 5.02
N HIS A 132 5.45 9.48 5.26
CA HIS A 132 6.75 9.63 4.61
C HIS A 132 6.68 9.46 3.09
N MET A 133 5.83 8.55 2.60
CA MET A 133 5.60 8.41 1.16
C MET A 133 4.96 9.69 0.61
N ILE A 134 3.93 10.24 1.26
CA ILE A 134 3.30 11.50 0.84
C ILE A 134 4.32 12.64 0.83
N GLU A 135 5.11 12.80 1.89
CA GLU A 135 6.18 13.82 1.96
C GLU A 135 7.21 13.67 0.83
N LYS A 136 7.56 12.44 0.46
CA LYS A 136 8.44 12.18 -0.70
C LYS A 136 7.79 12.60 -1.99
N ILE A 137 6.50 12.29 -2.18
CA ILE A 137 5.79 12.69 -3.39
C ILE A 137 5.65 14.23 -3.46
N GLU A 138 5.34 14.89 -2.36
CA GLU A 138 5.26 16.36 -2.30
C GLU A 138 6.61 17.04 -2.64
N GLY A 139 7.73 16.35 -2.42
CA GLY A 139 9.06 16.79 -2.82
C GLY A 139 9.37 16.65 -4.32
N GLU A 140 8.55 15.96 -5.09
CA GLU A 140 8.73 15.82 -6.54
C GLU A 140 8.35 17.12 -7.27
N ASN A 141 9.07 17.45 -8.35
CA ASN A 141 8.82 18.65 -9.15
C ASN A 141 7.56 18.57 -10.04
N VAL A 142 6.79 17.49 -9.92
CA VAL A 142 5.66 17.19 -10.79
C VAL A 142 4.38 17.29 -9.99
N LYS A 143 3.42 18.08 -10.47
CA LYS A 143 2.12 18.18 -9.81
C LYS A 143 1.24 17.00 -10.18
N TYR A 144 0.58 16.45 -9.17
CA TYR A 144 -0.34 15.34 -9.32
C TYR A 144 -1.57 15.55 -8.45
N ARG A 145 -2.65 14.86 -8.79
CA ARG A 145 -3.86 14.72 -7.99
C ARG A 145 -4.24 13.26 -7.95
N ILE A 146 -4.43 12.74 -6.74
CA ILE A 146 -5.01 11.42 -6.53
C ILE A 146 -6.53 11.62 -6.54
N HIS A 147 -7.20 11.11 -7.58
CA HIS A 147 -8.64 11.27 -7.74
C HIS A 147 -9.41 10.27 -6.89
N SER A 148 -8.98 9.02 -6.94
CA SER A 148 -9.67 7.95 -6.24
C SER A 148 -8.74 6.85 -5.77
N LEU A 149 -9.13 6.23 -4.65
CA LEU A 149 -8.60 4.95 -4.18
C LEU A 149 -9.78 3.99 -4.07
N ASP A 150 -9.73 2.91 -4.85
CA ASP A 150 -10.71 1.83 -4.79
C ASP A 150 -10.10 0.60 -4.13
N CYS A 151 -10.51 0.34 -2.89
CA CYS A 151 -9.89 -0.62 -2.00
C CYS A 151 -10.82 -1.82 -1.78
N VAL A 152 -10.26 -3.03 -1.92
CA VAL A 152 -10.92 -4.30 -1.57
C VAL A 152 -10.10 -4.96 -0.48
N ILE A 153 -10.74 -5.29 0.64
CA ILE A 153 -10.16 -6.11 1.71
C ILE A 153 -10.91 -7.43 1.75
N VAL A 154 -10.18 -8.53 1.66
CA VAL A 154 -10.69 -9.89 1.86
C VAL A 154 -10.18 -10.41 3.20
N ILE A 155 -11.08 -10.59 4.15
CA ILE A 155 -10.74 -11.04 5.52
C ILE A 155 -11.95 -11.72 6.18
N ASP A 156 -11.73 -12.87 6.82
CA ASP A 156 -12.81 -13.61 7.49
C ASP A 156 -12.93 -13.28 8.98
N SER A 157 -11.84 -12.87 9.62
CA SER A 157 -11.77 -12.65 11.07
C SER A 157 -12.55 -11.43 11.55
N VAL A 158 -12.79 -10.44 10.67
CA VAL A 158 -13.46 -9.17 10.99
C VAL A 158 -14.42 -8.77 9.88
N LYS A 159 -15.58 -8.20 10.25
CA LYS A 159 -16.53 -7.62 9.28
C LYS A 159 -16.19 -6.15 9.01
N ILE A 160 -15.49 -5.87 7.92
CA ILE A 160 -15.03 -4.53 7.52
C ILE A 160 -16.16 -3.48 7.48
N THR A 161 -17.38 -3.87 7.12
CA THR A 161 -18.54 -2.94 7.11
C THR A 161 -18.75 -2.22 8.44
N ASN A 162 -18.42 -2.85 9.57
CA ASN A 162 -18.59 -2.25 10.90
C ASN A 162 -17.57 -1.13 11.19
N PHE A 163 -16.45 -1.10 10.46
CA PHE A 163 -15.33 -0.19 10.67
C PHE A 163 -15.10 0.75 9.48
N LYS A 164 -15.86 0.56 8.39
CA LYS A 164 -15.64 1.23 7.11
C LYS A 164 -15.55 2.74 7.23
N ASP A 165 -16.47 3.37 7.96
CA ASP A 165 -16.52 4.82 8.08
C ASP A 165 -15.34 5.36 8.88
N GLN A 166 -14.93 4.66 9.94
CA GLN A 166 -13.76 5.02 10.76
C GLN A 166 -12.46 4.90 9.95
N ILE A 167 -12.33 3.84 9.15
CA ILE A 167 -11.18 3.64 8.25
C ILE A 167 -11.11 4.77 7.23
N ILE A 168 -12.22 5.05 6.54
CA ILE A 168 -12.27 6.12 5.52
C ILE A 168 -11.96 7.47 6.17
N GLN A 169 -12.55 7.77 7.33
CA GLN A 169 -12.29 9.01 8.05
C GLN A 169 -10.81 9.16 8.41
N ASN A 170 -10.14 8.07 8.83
CA ASN A 170 -8.72 8.13 9.14
C ASN A 170 -7.88 8.36 7.87
N LEU A 171 -8.16 7.64 6.78
CA LEU A 171 -7.47 7.82 5.50
C LEU A 171 -7.68 9.21 4.89
N GLN A 172 -8.85 9.83 5.09
CA GLN A 172 -9.15 11.19 4.61
C GLN A 172 -8.21 12.26 5.20
N ARG A 173 -7.58 12.00 6.34
CA ARG A 173 -6.55 12.90 6.91
C ARG A 173 -5.31 13.01 6.01
N PHE A 174 -5.01 11.95 5.25
CA PHE A 174 -3.91 11.88 4.31
C PHE A 174 -4.33 12.28 2.88
N PHE A 175 -5.61 12.08 2.55
CA PHE A 175 -6.12 12.21 1.19
C PHE A 175 -7.42 13.06 1.12
N PRO A 176 -7.40 14.33 1.58
CA PRO A 176 -8.61 15.12 1.85
C PRO A 176 -9.49 15.43 0.63
N GLN A 177 -8.94 15.33 -0.58
CA GLN A 177 -9.67 15.59 -1.84
C GLN A 177 -9.90 14.31 -2.66
N THR A 178 -9.56 13.15 -2.10
CA THR A 178 -9.60 11.87 -2.81
C THR A 178 -10.90 11.13 -2.50
N SER A 179 -11.55 10.61 -3.53
CA SER A 179 -12.68 9.69 -3.36
C SER A 179 -12.17 8.32 -2.92
N ILE A 180 -12.48 7.90 -1.69
CA ILE A 180 -12.06 6.60 -1.17
C ILE A 180 -13.26 5.65 -1.12
N VAL A 181 -13.16 4.53 -1.82
CA VAL A 181 -14.12 3.43 -1.77
C VAL A 181 -13.49 2.26 -1.05
N LEU A 182 -14.15 1.78 0.00
CA LEU A 182 -13.72 0.58 0.74
C LEU A 182 -14.78 -0.52 0.66
N LYS A 183 -14.35 -1.69 0.19
CA LYS A 183 -15.16 -2.90 0.04
C LYS A 183 -14.59 -4.02 0.93
N GLY A 184 -15.40 -4.51 1.85
CA GLY A 184 -15.09 -5.72 2.61
C GLY A 184 -15.65 -6.96 1.93
N LYS A 185 -14.85 -8.03 1.86
CA LYS A 185 -15.22 -9.34 1.34
C LYS A 185 -14.75 -10.43 2.29
N ARG A 186 -15.42 -11.57 2.24
CA ARG A 186 -14.99 -12.82 2.90
C ARG A 186 -14.35 -13.72 1.85
N THR A 187 -13.55 -14.68 2.30
CA THR A 187 -12.93 -15.65 1.40
C THR A 187 -13.94 -16.67 0.86
N GLU A 188 -15.07 -16.83 1.55
CA GLU A 188 -16.08 -17.86 1.28
C GLU A 188 -15.49 -19.28 1.27
N GLY A 189 -14.38 -19.49 2.02
CA GLY A 189 -13.67 -20.76 2.06
C GLY A 189 -12.72 -21.00 0.88
N SER A 190 -12.60 -20.06 -0.06
CA SER A 190 -11.71 -20.19 -1.23
C SER A 190 -10.25 -19.81 -0.93
N LEU A 191 -9.99 -19.12 0.18
CA LEU A 191 -8.66 -18.69 0.63
C LEU A 191 -8.47 -19.00 2.12
N SER A 192 -7.26 -18.83 2.63
CA SER A 192 -6.96 -19.08 4.04
C SER A 192 -7.71 -18.10 4.94
N SER A 193 -8.49 -18.63 5.89
CA SER A 193 -9.28 -17.81 6.83
C SER A 193 -8.43 -17.12 7.90
N ASP A 194 -7.19 -17.56 8.08
CA ASP A 194 -6.18 -16.97 8.97
C ASP A 194 -5.36 -15.88 8.27
N SER A 195 -5.82 -15.33 7.16
CA SER A 195 -5.07 -14.34 6.37
C SER A 195 -5.96 -13.18 5.95
N GLY A 196 -5.34 -12.00 5.82
CA GLY A 196 -5.94 -10.83 5.21
C GLY A 196 -5.26 -10.52 3.89
N TYR A 197 -6.06 -10.12 2.91
CA TYR A 197 -5.59 -9.72 1.59
C TYR A 197 -6.20 -8.37 1.24
N CYS A 198 -5.41 -7.48 0.63
CA CYS A 198 -5.90 -6.20 0.16
C CYS A 198 -5.43 -5.91 -1.26
N TRP A 199 -6.34 -5.36 -2.07
CA TRP A 199 -6.02 -4.76 -3.36
C TRP A 199 -6.49 -3.32 -3.37
N VAL A 200 -5.69 -2.46 -3.97
CA VAL A 200 -6.02 -1.04 -4.16
C VAL A 200 -5.75 -0.66 -5.60
N VAL A 201 -6.74 -0.05 -6.23
CA VAL A 201 -6.56 0.66 -7.50
C VAL A 201 -6.61 2.15 -7.24
N SER A 202 -5.57 2.86 -7.66
CA SER A 202 -5.49 4.32 -7.58
C SER A 202 -5.73 4.94 -8.96
N LEU A 203 -6.32 6.13 -8.99
CA LEU A 203 -6.40 6.96 -10.19
C LEU A 203 -5.65 8.27 -9.94
N ILE A 204 -4.62 8.53 -10.73
CA ILE A 204 -3.70 9.65 -10.52
C ILE A 204 -3.63 10.49 -11.80
N GLU A 205 -3.92 11.77 -11.66
CA GLU A 205 -3.78 12.77 -12.72
C GLU A 205 -2.48 13.55 -12.51
N TYR A 206 -1.76 13.80 -13.59
CA TYR A 206 -0.58 14.65 -13.63
C TYR A 206 -0.90 15.94 -14.38
N PHE A 207 -0.49 17.08 -13.82
CA PHE A 207 -0.75 18.39 -14.43
C PHE A 207 0.44 19.34 -14.30
N LYS A 208 0.35 20.45 -15.01
CA LYS A 208 1.40 21.49 -15.10
C LYS A 208 1.27 22.51 -13.96
#